data_AF-W7HQ51-F1
#
_entry.id   AF-W7HQ51-F1
#
_cell.length_a   1.000
_cell.length_b   1.000
_cell.length_c   1.000
_cell.angle_alpha   90.00
_cell.angle_beta   90.00
_cell.angle_gamma   90.00
#
_symmetry.space_group_name_H-M   'P 1'
#
loop_
_entity.id
_entity.type
_entity.pdbx_description
1 polymer ?
#
loop_
_entity_poly.entity_id
_entity_poly.type
_entity_poly.pdbx_seq_one_letter_code
_entity_poly.pdbx_strand_id
1 'polypeptide(L)'
;MRQRLEDLEEQSRLAEPRKHIEALEANDVLDRPPEETLSDLDALKERIANKIQTADFKHEHAGAIAFAQLSGTISGKETREMVMAKPWTGTESLEDAVLRSLHESKPRLRGAMKATTSRTSMPTNLAPTRRMSKSERVASARDRASSYPLLKKAESELNDEEKEARSRMFRERFEPGARAMPNTVQGLAALANEKIEEAISKGMFKNLPKGPVERDHHAESPFIDTTEYLLNRMIQRQEVIPPWIEKQQELQKEVRVFRNRIRADWKKHVVRTIASWGGGPDIWIKRAEEYARAEKIVNPNPVDACAKASGPKPKDNAQKTGGTTTTQIDKNITTYEKAEAKPTLAQDSEAKEPSVPFRDSNWEKIELPYHEVSIKAINTMTRSYNLQAPRIAQRPFLTLEREILSCYRDAMLAVPAEMIERANNPDYGKSQLELGGGPERDTKDKGFLALLSTGDKGKVFEESESKVYGFGQFWRDLFSRG
;
A
#
# COMPACT_ATOMS: atom_id res chain seq x y z
N MET A 1 -29.54 -12.37 33.83
CA MET A 1 -30.39 -13.47 33.30
C MET A 1 -31.64 -12.91 32.66
N ARG A 2 -32.47 -12.12 33.37
CA ARG A 2 -33.68 -11.49 32.81
C ARG A 2 -33.40 -10.58 31.61
N GLN A 3 -32.45 -9.66 31.71
CA GLN A 3 -32.05 -8.79 30.58
C GLN A 3 -31.54 -9.56 29.36
N ARG A 4 -30.85 -10.70 29.55
CA ARG A 4 -30.40 -11.53 28.42
C ARG A 4 -31.54 -12.30 27.76
N LEU A 5 -32.59 -12.63 28.51
CA LEU A 5 -33.78 -13.24 27.95
C LEU A 5 -34.60 -12.20 27.19
N GLU A 6 -34.70 -10.97 27.73
CA GLU A 6 -35.30 -9.82 27.05
C GLU A 6 -34.56 -9.49 25.75
N ASP A 7 -33.23 -9.43 25.76
CA ASP A 7 -32.43 -9.18 24.55
C ASP A 7 -32.59 -10.29 23.48
N LEU A 8 -32.71 -11.55 23.90
CA LEU A 8 -32.93 -12.67 22.99
C LEU A 8 -34.36 -12.67 22.42
N GLU A 9 -35.33 -12.23 23.22
CA GLU A 9 -36.71 -12.05 22.81
C GLU A 9 -36.85 -10.86 21.85
N GLU A 10 -36.11 -9.77 22.08
CA GLU A 10 -36.03 -8.64 21.14
C GLU A 10 -35.36 -9.03 19.83
N GLN A 11 -34.30 -9.84 19.87
CA GLN A 11 -33.66 -10.36 18.67
C GLN A 11 -34.56 -11.31 17.88
N SER A 12 -35.37 -12.13 18.55
CA SER A 12 -36.34 -13.00 17.88
C SER A 12 -37.51 -12.21 17.28
N ARG A 13 -37.98 -11.15 17.95
CA ARG A 13 -38.99 -10.22 17.44
C ARG A 13 -38.55 -9.49 16.18
N LEU A 14 -37.27 -9.12 16.10
CA LEU A 14 -36.70 -8.47 14.92
C LEU A 14 -36.46 -9.44 13.75
N ALA A 15 -36.24 -10.73 14.04
CA ALA A 15 -35.99 -11.75 13.02
C ALA A 15 -37.25 -12.12 12.23
N GLU A 16 -38.43 -12.15 12.88
CA GLU A 16 -39.69 -12.55 12.23
C GLU A 16 -40.87 -11.62 12.59
N PRO A 17 -40.90 -10.38 12.05
CA PRO A 17 -41.89 -9.38 12.43
C PRO A 17 -43.33 -9.78 12.08
N ARG A 18 -43.52 -10.57 11.01
CA ARG A 18 -44.86 -10.96 10.52
C ARG A 18 -45.60 -11.93 11.45
N LYS A 19 -44.89 -12.91 12.02
CA LYS A 19 -45.50 -13.87 12.95
C LYS A 19 -45.90 -13.22 14.26
N HIS A 20 -45.14 -12.21 14.70
CA HIS A 20 -45.48 -11.46 15.90
C HIS A 20 -46.70 -10.55 15.70
N ILE A 21 -46.89 -9.99 14.50
CA ILE A 21 -48.09 -9.20 14.18
C ILE A 21 -49.33 -10.10 14.17
N GLU A 22 -49.27 -11.27 13.54
CA GLU A 22 -50.37 -12.24 13.56
C GLU A 22 -50.69 -12.74 14.99
N ALA A 23 -49.68 -12.90 15.85
CA ALA A 23 -49.88 -13.28 17.25
C ALA A 23 -50.55 -12.17 18.08
N LEU A 24 -50.29 -10.90 17.78
CA LEU A 24 -50.98 -9.76 18.42
C LEU A 24 -52.43 -9.68 17.94
N GLU A 25 -52.68 -9.82 16.64
CA GLU A 25 -54.03 -9.84 16.08
C GLU A 25 -54.86 -11.03 16.60
N ALA A 26 -54.23 -12.18 16.87
CA ALA A 26 -54.90 -13.34 17.46
C ALA A 26 -55.25 -13.15 18.95
N ASN A 27 -54.45 -12.38 19.70
CA ASN A 27 -54.70 -12.09 21.12
C ASN A 27 -55.78 -11.00 21.30
N ASP A 28 -55.89 -10.05 20.37
CA ASP A 28 -56.92 -8.99 20.40
C ASP A 28 -58.35 -9.51 20.18
N VAL A 29 -58.52 -10.75 19.68
CA VAL A 29 -59.84 -11.35 19.43
C VAL A 29 -60.45 -12.02 20.67
N LEU A 30 -59.67 -12.32 21.71
CA LEU A 30 -60.12 -13.17 22.82
C LEU A 30 -60.40 -12.46 24.15
N ASP A 31 -60.01 -11.20 24.34
CA ASP A 31 -60.33 -10.45 25.57
C ASP A 31 -61.18 -9.21 25.26
N ARG A 32 -62.51 -9.39 25.24
CA ARG A 32 -63.47 -8.30 25.29
C ARG A 32 -64.42 -8.44 26.48
N PRO A 33 -64.15 -7.78 27.61
CA PRO A 33 -65.16 -7.54 28.65
C PRO A 33 -65.98 -6.25 28.37
N PRO A 34 -67.20 -6.15 28.91
CA PRO A 34 -68.18 -5.12 28.53
C PRO A 34 -68.07 -3.82 29.34
N GLU A 35 -68.33 -2.69 28.67
CA GLU A 35 -68.88 -1.42 29.19
C GLU A 35 -68.10 -0.57 30.23
N GLU A 36 -66.77 -0.76 30.40
CA GLU A 36 -65.88 0.22 31.07
C GLU A 36 -64.99 1.02 30.11
N THR A 37 -65.26 0.93 28.80
CA THR A 37 -64.38 1.49 27.75
C THR A 37 -64.34 3.02 27.75
N LEU A 38 -65.39 3.71 28.21
CA LEU A 38 -65.37 5.18 28.26
C LEU A 38 -64.47 5.69 29.40
N SER A 39 -64.54 5.07 30.58
CA SER A 39 -63.65 5.41 31.71
C SER A 39 -62.20 5.04 31.42
N ASP A 40 -61.95 3.92 30.75
CA ASP A 40 -60.59 3.53 30.36
C ASP A 40 -60.01 4.42 29.27
N LEU A 41 -60.83 4.86 28.30
CA LEU A 41 -60.43 5.82 27.29
C LEU A 41 -60.14 7.20 27.90
N ASP A 42 -60.97 7.66 28.84
CA ASP A 42 -60.75 8.94 29.50
C ASP A 42 -59.54 8.88 30.46
N ALA A 43 -59.36 7.77 31.19
CA ALA A 43 -58.15 7.51 31.97
C ALA A 43 -56.88 7.42 31.08
N LEU A 44 -57.00 6.86 29.88
CA LEU A 44 -55.91 6.81 28.91
C LEU A 44 -55.60 8.19 28.34
N LYS A 45 -56.60 9.01 28.02
CA LYS A 45 -56.41 10.41 27.61
C LYS A 45 -55.73 11.21 28.71
N GLU A 46 -56.16 11.08 29.96
CA GLU A 46 -55.51 11.73 31.11
C GLU A 46 -54.06 11.28 31.28
N ARG A 47 -53.78 9.97 31.16
CA ARG A 47 -52.41 9.45 31.19
C ARG A 47 -51.56 9.99 30.04
N ILE A 48 -52.10 10.10 28.83
CA ILE A 48 -51.39 10.68 27.68
C ILE A 48 -51.16 12.18 27.90
N ALA A 49 -52.16 12.92 28.36
CA ALA A 49 -52.03 14.34 28.68
C ALA A 49 -50.96 14.57 29.75
N ASN A 50 -50.95 13.78 30.82
CA ASN A 50 -49.92 13.83 31.84
C ASN A 50 -48.53 13.48 31.28
N LYS A 51 -48.44 12.47 30.39
CA LYS A 51 -47.17 12.15 29.72
C LYS A 51 -46.67 13.29 28.85
N ILE A 52 -47.54 13.92 28.07
CA ILE A 52 -47.22 15.08 27.24
C ILE A 52 -46.75 16.23 28.15
N GLN A 53 -47.50 16.58 29.19
CA GLN A 53 -47.09 17.61 30.15
C GLN A 53 -45.73 17.31 30.80
N THR A 54 -45.48 16.05 31.16
CA THR A 54 -44.17 15.67 31.72
C THR A 54 -43.05 15.73 30.68
N ALA A 55 -43.34 15.47 29.42
CA ALA A 55 -42.38 15.56 28.32
C ALA A 55 -42.08 17.02 27.99
N ASP A 56 -43.10 17.86 27.91
CA ASP A 56 -43.00 19.31 27.70
C ASP A 56 -42.21 19.96 28.84
N PHE A 57 -42.55 19.63 30.10
CA PHE A 57 -41.81 20.09 31.28
C PHE A 57 -40.34 19.67 31.25
N LYS A 58 -40.05 18.42 30.87
CA LYS A 58 -38.67 17.92 30.73
C LYS A 58 -37.92 18.64 29.61
N HIS A 59 -38.59 18.96 28.51
CA HIS A 59 -38.00 19.67 27.39
C HIS A 59 -37.67 21.13 27.76
N GLU A 60 -38.63 21.84 28.36
CA GLU A 60 -38.46 23.23 28.81
C GLU A 60 -37.38 23.37 29.88
N HIS A 61 -37.31 22.40 30.80
CA HIS A 61 -36.36 22.43 31.94
C HIS A 61 -35.21 21.43 31.82
N ALA A 62 -34.86 20.99 30.60
CA ALA A 62 -33.86 19.95 30.37
C ALA A 62 -32.51 20.24 31.07
N GLY A 63 -32.00 21.47 30.96
CA GLY A 63 -30.74 21.88 31.59
C GLY A 63 -30.78 21.88 33.12
N ALA A 64 -31.89 22.34 33.70
CA ALA A 64 -32.07 22.37 35.17
C ALA A 64 -32.21 20.95 35.75
N ILE A 65 -32.92 20.07 35.05
CA ILE A 65 -33.06 18.65 35.44
C ILE A 65 -31.70 17.95 35.35
N ALA A 66 -30.96 18.15 34.25
CA ALA A 66 -29.61 17.62 34.10
C ALA A 66 -28.66 18.15 35.18
N PHE A 67 -28.77 19.43 35.55
CA PHE A 67 -27.97 20.02 36.63
C PHE A 67 -28.31 19.41 38.00
N ALA A 68 -29.59 19.18 38.29
CA ALA A 68 -30.02 18.52 39.53
C ALA A 68 -29.57 17.05 39.60
N GLN A 69 -29.41 16.39 38.45
CA GLN A 69 -28.89 15.02 38.35
C GLN A 69 -27.36 14.95 38.48
N LEU A 70 -26.63 16.06 38.27
CA LEU A 70 -25.19 16.10 38.53
C LEU A 70 -24.92 16.06 40.04
N SER A 71 -24.11 15.09 40.47
CA SER A 71 -23.58 15.09 41.83
C SER A 71 -22.63 16.28 42.03
N GLY A 72 -23.05 17.23 42.88
CA GLY A 72 -22.42 18.54 43.09
C GLY A 72 -20.99 18.55 43.64
N THR A 73 -20.39 17.38 43.91
CA THR A 73 -19.00 17.25 44.40
C THR A 73 -18.05 16.61 43.39
N ILE A 74 -18.57 15.89 42.38
CA ILE A 74 -17.76 15.08 41.44
C ILE A 74 -17.63 15.79 40.08
N SER A 75 -18.60 16.62 39.71
CA SER A 75 -18.62 17.31 38.42
C SER A 75 -17.74 18.57 38.46
N GLY A 76 -16.79 18.69 37.52
CA GLY A 76 -15.92 19.84 37.35
C GLY A 76 -16.67 21.13 37.00
N LYS A 77 -15.97 22.28 37.02
CA LYS A 77 -16.58 23.58 36.69
C LYS A 77 -17.12 23.60 35.26
N GLU A 78 -16.33 23.10 34.32
CA GLU A 78 -16.67 23.05 32.89
C GLU A 78 -17.90 22.19 32.60
N THR A 79 -18.05 21.05 33.29
CA THR A 79 -19.20 20.16 33.11
C THR A 79 -20.49 20.75 33.67
N ARG A 80 -20.41 21.58 34.73
CA ARG A 80 -21.57 22.34 35.23
C ARG A 80 -21.96 23.47 34.28
N GLU A 81 -20.97 24.18 33.76
CA GLU A 81 -21.18 25.26 32.78
C GLU A 81 -21.77 24.71 31.47
N MET A 82 -21.33 23.52 31.03
CA MET A 82 -21.86 22.84 29.85
C MET A 82 -23.32 22.37 30.04
N VAL A 83 -23.68 21.86 31.22
CA VAL A 83 -25.05 21.42 31.49
C VAL A 83 -26.03 22.59 31.62
N MET A 84 -25.56 23.74 32.13
CA MET A 84 -26.36 24.96 32.17
C MET A 84 -26.30 25.76 30.85
N ALA A 85 -25.48 25.35 29.88
CA ALA A 85 -25.38 26.04 28.62
C ALA A 85 -26.70 25.93 27.83
N LYS A 86 -27.06 27.02 27.16
CA LYS A 86 -28.25 27.05 26.31
C LYS A 86 -28.08 26.05 25.15
N PRO A 87 -29.08 25.22 24.82
CA PRO A 87 -28.98 24.31 23.68
C PRO A 87 -28.82 25.11 22.38
N TRP A 88 -28.07 24.53 21.44
CA TRP A 88 -27.82 25.14 20.12
C TRP A 88 -29.11 25.21 19.29
N THR A 89 -29.46 26.41 18.82
CA THR A 89 -30.72 26.69 18.07
C THR A 89 -30.47 27.00 16.59
N GLY A 90 -29.24 26.79 16.11
CA GLY A 90 -28.81 27.12 14.74
C GLY A 90 -28.19 28.51 14.61
N THR A 91 -28.43 29.42 15.56
CA THR A 91 -27.78 30.73 15.67
C THR A 91 -26.99 30.82 16.96
N GLU A 92 -25.74 31.29 16.89
CA GLU A 92 -24.93 31.60 18.09
C GLU A 92 -25.54 32.80 18.85
N SER A 93 -25.48 32.78 20.18
CA SER A 93 -25.87 33.94 20.98
C SER A 93 -24.80 35.03 20.85
N LEU A 94 -25.17 36.29 21.12
CA LEU A 94 -24.21 37.39 21.07
C LEU A 94 -23.06 37.17 22.05
N GLU A 95 -23.36 36.67 23.25
CA GLU A 95 -22.37 36.39 24.28
C GLU A 95 -21.37 35.32 23.83
N ASP A 96 -21.86 34.24 23.21
CA ASP A 96 -21.02 33.15 22.73
C ASP A 96 -20.19 33.57 21.50
N ALA A 97 -20.78 34.37 20.60
CA ALA A 97 -20.07 34.98 19.47
C ALA A 97 -18.93 35.89 19.95
N VAL A 98 -19.18 36.71 20.98
CA VAL A 98 -18.15 37.56 21.60
C VAL A 98 -17.08 36.71 22.29
N LEU A 99 -17.45 35.68 23.05
CA LEU A 99 -16.48 34.76 23.68
C LEU A 99 -15.62 34.03 22.65
N ARG A 100 -16.21 33.55 21.55
CA ARG A 100 -15.50 32.95 20.42
C ARG A 100 -14.55 33.96 19.79
N SER A 101 -15.00 35.19 19.56
CA SER A 101 -14.17 36.26 19.01
C SER A 101 -12.99 36.61 19.94
N LEU A 102 -13.20 36.62 21.26
CA LEU A 102 -12.14 36.83 22.25
C LEU A 102 -11.16 35.66 22.28
N HIS A 103 -11.64 34.42 22.14
CA HIS A 103 -10.81 33.22 22.09
C HIS A 103 -10.00 33.13 20.79
N GLU A 104 -10.54 33.59 19.66
CA GLU A 104 -9.88 33.61 18.35
C GLU A 104 -8.92 34.81 18.21
N SER A 105 -9.24 35.95 18.83
CA SER A 105 -8.42 37.17 18.80
C SER A 105 -7.02 36.98 19.39
N LYS A 106 -6.87 35.99 20.29
CA LYS A 106 -5.56 35.58 20.79
C LYS A 106 -5.05 34.50 19.86
N PRO A 107 -4.11 34.81 18.94
CA PRO A 107 -3.46 33.76 18.17
C PRO A 107 -2.90 32.77 19.17
N ARG A 108 -3.34 31.50 19.09
CA ARG A 108 -2.71 30.43 19.86
C ARG A 108 -1.25 30.40 19.40
N LEU A 109 -0.37 31.03 20.16
CA LEU A 109 1.08 30.91 19.96
C LEU A 109 1.32 29.41 19.90
N ARG A 110 1.62 28.90 18.70
CA ARG A 110 1.94 27.50 18.44
C ARG A 110 2.97 27.14 19.48
N GLY A 111 2.55 26.34 20.47
CA GLY A 111 3.18 26.31 21.79
C GLY A 111 4.68 26.45 21.68
N ALA A 112 5.21 27.58 22.17
CA ALA A 112 6.64 27.72 22.37
C ALA A 112 7.03 26.52 23.23
N MET A 113 7.72 25.57 22.62
CA MET A 113 8.23 24.39 23.29
C MET A 113 8.96 24.90 24.52
N LYS A 114 8.40 24.58 25.69
CA LYS A 114 8.88 25.04 26.99
C LYS A 114 10.40 24.92 26.98
N ALA A 115 11.07 26.06 26.93
CA ALA A 115 12.51 26.12 26.78
C ALA A 115 13.11 25.27 27.90
N THR A 116 13.67 24.12 27.53
CA THR A 116 14.49 23.35 28.43
C THR A 116 15.64 24.27 28.78
N THR A 117 15.81 24.52 30.06
CA THR A 117 16.96 25.21 30.64
C THR A 117 18.22 24.82 29.88
N SER A 118 18.93 25.82 29.36
CA SER A 118 20.22 25.70 28.69
C SER A 118 21.20 24.92 29.57
N ARG A 119 21.28 23.61 29.37
CA ARG A 119 22.48 22.82 29.59
C ARG A 119 22.86 22.22 28.25
N THR A 120 23.94 22.75 27.74
CA THR A 120 24.70 22.29 26.59
C THR A 120 25.05 20.81 26.74
N SER A 121 24.22 19.95 26.17
CA SER A 121 24.61 18.67 25.54
C SER A 121 23.38 18.14 24.83
N MET A 122 23.32 18.31 23.51
CA MET A 122 22.30 17.62 22.72
C MET A 122 22.49 16.11 22.92
N PRO A 123 21.46 15.37 23.34
CA PRO A 123 21.58 13.93 23.46
C PRO A 123 21.75 13.37 22.05
N THR A 124 22.84 12.65 21.88
CA THR A 124 22.99 11.65 20.82
C THR A 124 21.76 10.76 20.79
N ASN A 125 21.44 10.19 19.63
CA ASN A 125 20.48 9.09 19.53
C ASN A 125 20.98 7.90 20.38
N LEU A 126 20.80 7.95 21.70
CA LEU A 126 20.58 6.78 22.49
C LEU A 126 19.12 6.42 22.23
N ALA A 127 18.89 5.48 21.32
CA ALA A 127 17.84 4.52 21.63
C ALA A 127 18.06 4.12 23.10
N PRO A 128 17.04 4.17 23.98
CA PRO A 128 17.23 3.89 25.38
C PRO A 128 17.98 2.56 25.47
N THR A 129 19.23 2.59 25.95
CA THR A 129 20.01 1.37 26.09
C THR A 129 19.20 0.51 27.03
N ARG A 130 18.65 -0.57 26.49
CA ARG A 130 17.86 -1.51 27.27
C ARG A 130 18.78 -1.95 28.41
N ARG A 131 18.40 -1.64 29.65
CA ARG A 131 19.16 -2.10 30.82
C ARG A 131 19.15 -3.62 30.76
N MET A 132 20.30 -4.21 30.43
CA MET A 132 20.43 -5.66 30.30
C MET A 132 19.98 -6.28 31.62
N SER A 133 19.07 -7.25 31.52
CA SER A 133 18.59 -7.96 32.70
C SER A 133 19.76 -8.68 33.37
N LYS A 134 19.60 -9.03 34.66
CA LYS A 134 20.67 -9.75 35.39
C LYS A 134 21.02 -11.07 34.70
N SER A 135 20.03 -11.78 34.14
CA SER A 135 20.24 -13.00 33.38
C SER A 135 20.99 -12.76 32.07
N GLU A 136 20.65 -11.70 31.33
CA GLU A 136 21.30 -11.32 30.08
C GLU A 136 22.77 -10.93 30.31
N ARG A 137 23.08 -10.27 31.43
CA ARG A 137 24.46 -9.98 31.83
C ARG A 137 25.25 -11.25 32.14
N VAL A 138 24.67 -12.19 32.89
CA VAL A 138 25.32 -13.46 33.24
C VAL A 138 25.54 -14.33 31.99
N ALA A 139 24.55 -14.41 31.09
CA ALA A 139 24.69 -15.11 29.81
C ALA A 139 25.83 -14.49 28.97
N SER A 140 25.81 -13.16 28.80
CA SER A 140 26.85 -12.48 28.04
C SER A 140 28.25 -12.56 28.67
N ALA A 141 28.35 -12.74 29.99
CA ALA A 141 29.62 -12.97 30.69
C ALA A 141 30.10 -14.41 30.49
N ARG A 142 29.18 -15.39 30.55
CA ARG A 142 29.46 -16.80 30.27
C ARG A 142 29.93 -16.99 28.82
N ASP A 143 29.26 -16.38 27.86
CA ASP A 143 29.64 -16.46 26.44
C ASP A 143 31.03 -15.86 26.21
N ARG A 144 31.31 -14.69 26.81
CA ARG A 144 32.65 -14.08 26.75
C ARG A 144 33.72 -14.94 27.42
N ALA A 145 33.44 -15.52 28.58
CA ALA A 145 34.35 -16.44 29.26
C ALA A 145 34.65 -17.69 28.42
N SER A 146 33.65 -18.23 27.72
CA SER A 146 33.84 -19.37 26.82
C SER A 146 34.65 -19.03 25.56
N SER A 147 34.56 -17.79 25.08
CA SER A 147 35.36 -17.30 23.94
C SER A 147 36.82 -16.98 24.32
N TYR A 148 37.11 -16.72 25.59
CA TYR A 148 38.44 -16.33 26.08
C TYR A 148 39.58 -17.33 25.81
N PRO A 149 39.42 -18.66 26.02
CA PRO A 149 40.49 -19.61 25.70
C PRO A 149 40.80 -19.66 24.19
N LEU A 150 39.79 -19.48 23.33
CA LEU A 150 39.98 -19.39 21.88
C LEU A 150 40.72 -18.12 21.50
N LEU A 151 40.36 -16.98 22.12
CA LEU A 151 41.03 -15.71 21.90
C LEU A 151 42.48 -15.72 22.42
N LYS A 152 42.74 -16.37 23.55
CA LYS A 152 44.07 -16.53 24.14
C LYS A 152 44.96 -17.44 23.31
N LYS A 153 44.39 -18.50 22.73
CA LYS A 153 45.11 -19.37 21.79
C LYS A 153 45.46 -18.63 20.50
N ALA A 154 44.51 -17.87 19.95
CA ALA A 154 44.76 -17.00 18.82
C ALA A 154 45.83 -15.93 19.13
N GLU A 155 45.89 -15.42 20.37
CA GLU A 155 46.90 -14.45 20.81
C GLU A 155 48.31 -15.06 20.96
N SER A 156 48.41 -16.32 21.39
CA SER A 156 49.69 -17.03 21.45
C SER A 156 50.26 -17.39 20.08
N GLU A 157 49.41 -17.48 19.06
CA GLU A 157 49.79 -17.80 17.67
C GLU A 157 50.22 -16.58 16.85
N LEU A 158 50.10 -15.35 17.39
CA LEU A 158 50.52 -14.11 16.72
C LEU A 158 52.02 -13.84 16.86
N ASN A 159 52.64 -13.32 15.79
CA ASN A 159 54.03 -12.88 15.80
C ASN A 159 54.22 -11.68 16.74
N ASP A 160 55.43 -11.48 17.28
CA ASP A 160 55.66 -10.43 18.28
C ASP A 160 55.47 -9.00 17.71
N GLU A 161 55.76 -8.80 16.42
CA GLU A 161 55.44 -7.57 15.68
C GLU A 161 53.92 -7.31 15.57
N GLU A 162 53.13 -8.36 15.37
CA GLU A 162 51.67 -8.28 15.30
C GLU A 162 51.06 -8.01 16.67
N LYS A 163 51.64 -8.58 17.73
CA LYS A 163 51.28 -8.29 19.13
C LYS A 163 51.55 -6.84 19.50
N GLU A 164 52.66 -6.28 19.06
CA GLU A 164 52.97 -4.86 19.27
C GLU A 164 52.04 -3.95 18.47
N ALA A 165 51.79 -4.25 17.19
CA ALA A 165 50.85 -3.49 16.38
C ALA A 165 49.46 -3.51 17.03
N ARG A 166 49.01 -4.68 17.50
CA ARG A 166 47.73 -4.83 18.21
C ARG A 166 47.71 -4.06 19.52
N SER A 167 48.81 -4.06 20.27
CA SER A 167 48.95 -3.28 21.50
C SER A 167 48.95 -1.78 21.25
N ARG A 168 49.53 -1.32 20.13
CA ARG A 168 49.48 0.09 19.69
C ARG A 168 48.05 0.48 19.29
N MET A 169 47.38 -0.33 18.48
CA MET A 169 45.96 -0.12 18.13
C MET A 169 45.06 -0.07 19.38
N PHE A 170 45.33 -0.92 20.38
CA PHE A 170 44.60 -0.87 21.65
C PHE A 170 44.95 0.39 22.44
N ARG A 171 46.24 0.74 22.55
CA ARG A 171 46.68 1.94 23.27
C ARG A 171 46.06 3.19 22.67
N GLU A 172 46.14 3.35 21.36
CA GLU A 172 45.49 4.42 20.59
C GLU A 172 44.00 4.46 20.92
N ARG A 173 43.26 3.35 20.83
CA ARG A 173 41.82 3.32 21.15
C ARG A 173 41.44 3.68 22.60
N PHE A 174 42.35 3.51 23.55
CA PHE A 174 42.14 3.80 24.97
C PHE A 174 42.79 5.11 25.43
N GLU A 175 43.49 5.83 24.55
CA GLU A 175 43.97 7.18 24.85
C GLU A 175 42.77 8.15 24.96
N PRO A 176 42.81 9.08 25.94
CA PRO A 176 41.69 9.98 26.23
C PRO A 176 41.33 10.96 25.09
N GLY A 177 42.08 10.99 23.98
CA GLY A 177 41.77 11.77 22.76
C GLY A 177 41.22 10.95 21.57
N ALA A 178 41.50 9.65 21.50
CA ALA A 178 41.14 8.81 20.34
C ALA A 178 39.73 8.22 20.39
N ARG A 179 39.05 8.33 21.55
CA ARG A 179 37.61 8.04 21.69
C ARG A 179 36.71 9.17 21.17
N ALA A 180 37.25 10.12 20.41
CA ALA A 180 36.44 11.04 19.63
C ALA A 180 35.77 10.22 18.51
N MET A 181 34.65 9.58 18.83
CA MET A 181 33.75 9.00 17.84
C MET A 181 33.53 10.05 16.72
N PRO A 182 33.47 9.65 15.44
CA PRO A 182 33.37 10.54 14.28
C PRO A 182 32.04 11.33 14.21
N ASN A 183 31.33 11.42 15.32
CA ASN A 183 30.03 12.05 15.44
C ASN A 183 30.15 13.52 15.89
N THR A 184 31.37 14.01 16.14
CA THR A 184 31.65 15.43 16.42
C THR A 184 32.52 16.01 15.30
N VAL A 185 32.30 17.27 14.95
CA VAL A 185 33.08 17.96 13.89
C VAL A 185 34.58 17.93 14.20
N GLN A 186 34.95 17.98 15.48
CA GLN A 186 36.34 17.84 15.95
C GLN A 186 36.88 16.41 15.81
N GLY A 187 36.06 15.38 16.05
CA GLY A 187 36.45 13.97 15.82
C GLY A 187 36.65 13.64 14.34
N LEU A 188 35.81 14.20 13.46
CA LEU A 188 36.01 14.10 12.00
C LEU A 188 37.29 14.83 11.56
N ALA A 189 37.58 16.01 12.14
CA ALA A 189 38.80 16.75 11.86
C ALA A 189 40.06 15.99 12.33
N ALA A 190 40.01 15.33 13.49
CA ALA A 190 41.12 14.51 13.98
C ALA A 190 41.40 13.31 13.06
N LEU A 191 40.35 12.58 12.65
CA LEU A 191 40.49 11.46 11.70
C LEU A 191 40.97 11.94 10.32
N ALA A 192 40.47 13.10 9.87
CA ALA A 192 40.94 13.72 8.63
C ALA A 192 42.43 14.07 8.72
N ASN A 193 42.88 14.67 9.83
CA ASN A 193 44.29 14.98 10.06
C ASN A 193 45.16 13.73 10.11
N GLU A 194 44.73 12.66 10.79
CA GLU A 194 45.43 11.37 10.81
C GLU A 194 45.59 10.80 9.39
N LYS A 195 44.52 10.80 8.60
CA LYS A 195 44.57 10.37 7.19
C LYS A 195 45.44 11.28 6.33
N ILE A 196 45.47 12.57 6.62
CA ILE A 196 46.34 13.54 5.93
C ILE A 196 47.80 13.23 6.26
N GLU A 197 48.14 12.99 7.52
CA GLU A 197 49.49 12.61 7.96
C GLU A 197 49.93 11.27 7.37
N GLU A 198 49.04 10.28 7.32
CA GLU A 198 49.30 8.98 6.69
C GLU A 198 49.50 9.12 5.16
N ALA A 199 48.75 10.00 4.49
CA ALA A 199 48.93 10.29 3.08
C ALA A 199 50.22 11.11 2.81
N ILE A 200 50.61 11.99 3.74
CA ILE A 200 51.88 12.72 3.70
C ILE A 200 53.05 11.75 3.86
N SER A 201 52.97 10.82 4.81
CA SER A 201 54.02 9.83 5.07
C SER A 201 54.18 8.86 3.89
N LYS A 202 53.07 8.46 3.24
CA LYS A 202 53.06 7.69 1.99
C LYS A 202 53.56 8.48 0.78
N GLY A 203 53.85 9.78 0.91
CA GLY A 203 54.34 10.62 -0.17
C GLY A 203 53.30 10.94 -1.25
N MET A 204 52.01 10.64 -0.99
CA MET A 204 50.91 10.93 -1.91
C MET A 204 50.81 12.43 -2.21
N PHE A 205 51.21 13.28 -1.25
CA PHE A 205 51.22 14.74 -1.40
C PHE A 205 52.31 15.29 -2.34
N LYS A 206 53.32 14.49 -2.70
CA LYS A 206 54.47 14.97 -3.50
C LYS A 206 54.13 15.15 -4.99
N ASN A 207 53.15 14.41 -5.50
CA ASN A 207 52.75 14.40 -6.92
C ASN A 207 51.29 14.85 -7.13
N LEU A 208 50.80 15.83 -6.37
CA LEU A 208 49.50 16.42 -6.72
C LEU A 208 49.69 17.43 -7.85
N PRO A 209 48.81 17.43 -8.87
CA PRO A 209 48.75 18.53 -9.83
C PRO A 209 48.47 19.82 -9.04
N LYS A 210 49.43 20.76 -9.07
CA LYS A 210 49.26 22.09 -8.47
C LYS A 210 48.45 22.94 -9.44
N GLY A 211 47.24 23.33 -9.02
CA GLY A 211 46.32 24.16 -9.80
C GLY A 211 44.98 24.32 -9.07
N PRO A 212 44.08 25.18 -9.56
CA PRO A 212 42.70 25.20 -9.07
C PRO A 212 42.12 23.80 -9.27
N VAL A 213 41.62 23.20 -8.19
CA VAL A 213 40.89 21.93 -8.26
C VAL A 213 39.79 22.10 -9.30
N GLU A 214 39.69 21.17 -10.26
CA GLU A 214 38.60 21.15 -11.23
C GLU A 214 37.29 21.10 -10.43
N ARG A 215 36.61 22.26 -10.34
CA ARG A 215 35.26 22.30 -9.84
C ARG A 215 34.41 21.65 -10.91
N ASP A 216 33.68 20.61 -10.53
CA ASP A 216 32.67 20.06 -11.41
C ASP A 216 31.76 21.21 -11.87
N HIS A 217 31.82 21.56 -13.16
CA HIS A 217 30.99 22.64 -13.72
C HIS A 217 29.48 22.42 -13.46
N HIS A 218 29.09 21.17 -13.22
CA HIS A 218 27.71 20.78 -12.92
C HIS A 218 27.32 21.03 -11.45
N ALA A 219 28.29 21.17 -10.54
CA ALA A 219 28.02 21.51 -9.14
C ALA A 219 27.53 22.96 -8.97
N GLU A 220 27.92 23.84 -9.89
CA GLU A 220 27.53 25.26 -9.92
C GLU A 220 26.37 25.53 -10.88
N SER A 221 25.86 24.50 -11.58
CA SER A 221 24.73 24.65 -12.50
C SER A 221 23.45 24.99 -11.73
N PRO A 222 22.80 26.15 -11.99
CA PRO A 222 21.51 26.49 -11.38
C PRO A 222 20.36 25.55 -11.79
N PHE A 223 20.58 24.74 -12.83
CA PHE A 223 19.56 23.85 -13.39
C PHE A 223 19.62 22.43 -12.82
N ILE A 224 20.69 22.09 -12.08
CA ILE A 224 20.83 20.78 -11.44
C ILE A 224 20.72 21.01 -9.95
N ASP A 225 19.68 20.44 -9.34
CA ASP A 225 19.54 20.52 -7.89
C ASP A 225 20.73 19.83 -7.23
N THR A 226 21.29 20.46 -6.18
CA THR A 226 22.44 19.95 -5.43
C THR A 226 22.23 18.51 -4.96
N THR A 227 20.99 18.14 -4.62
CA THR A 227 20.63 16.76 -4.25
C THR A 227 20.79 15.78 -5.41
N GLU A 228 20.37 16.13 -6.63
CA GLU A 228 20.48 15.27 -7.81
C GLU A 228 21.95 15.09 -8.21
N TYR A 229 22.70 16.19 -8.15
CA TYR A 229 24.14 16.20 -8.38
C TYR A 229 24.87 15.27 -7.39
N LEU A 230 24.59 15.39 -6.09
CA LEU A 230 25.16 14.54 -5.05
C LEU A 230 24.78 13.06 -5.22
N LEU A 231 23.53 12.79 -5.59
CA LEU A 231 23.00 11.45 -5.77
C LEU A 231 23.62 10.76 -6.99
N ASN A 232 23.72 11.46 -8.13
CA ASN A 232 24.42 10.98 -9.31
C ASN A 232 25.91 10.73 -9.02
N ARG A 233 26.55 11.60 -8.25
CA ARG A 233 27.95 11.44 -7.85
C ARG A 233 28.15 10.27 -6.88
N MET A 234 27.20 10.00 -5.98
CA MET A 234 27.22 8.80 -5.14
C MET A 234 27.10 7.52 -5.97
N ILE A 235 26.16 7.48 -6.93
CA ILE A 235 25.99 6.34 -7.85
C ILE A 235 27.28 6.08 -8.63
N GLN A 236 27.89 7.13 -9.19
CA GLN A 236 29.10 7.03 -10.00
C GLN A 236 30.36 6.66 -9.19
N ARG A 237 30.48 7.10 -7.94
CA ARG A 237 31.71 6.91 -7.14
C ARG A 237 31.69 5.69 -6.23
N GLN A 238 30.54 5.32 -5.68
CA GLN A 238 30.47 4.33 -4.62
C GLN A 238 29.94 2.98 -5.10
N GLU A 239 29.47 2.86 -6.35
CA GLU A 239 28.75 1.68 -6.88
C GLU A 239 27.59 1.23 -5.97
N VAL A 240 27.17 2.09 -5.02
CA VAL A 240 26.14 1.79 -4.03
C VAL A 240 24.83 2.39 -4.49
N ILE A 241 23.82 1.55 -4.56
CA ILE A 241 22.46 1.93 -4.92
C ILE A 241 21.83 2.58 -3.69
N PRO A 242 21.40 3.85 -3.75
CA PRO A 242 20.67 4.48 -2.65
C PRO A 242 19.46 3.62 -2.22
N PRO A 243 19.15 3.56 -0.91
CA PRO A 243 18.13 2.65 -0.38
C PRO A 243 16.73 2.84 -0.97
N TRP A 244 16.39 4.07 -1.40
CA TRP A 244 15.12 4.33 -2.07
C TRP A 244 15.05 3.74 -3.48
N ILE A 245 16.18 3.54 -4.17
CA ILE A 245 16.24 2.91 -5.50
C ILE A 245 15.99 1.40 -5.38
N GLU A 246 16.48 0.74 -4.33
CA GLU A 246 16.14 -0.66 -4.06
C GLU A 246 14.63 -0.83 -3.88
N LYS A 247 14.02 0.04 -3.06
CA LYS A 247 12.57 0.10 -2.90
C LYS A 247 11.84 0.46 -4.18
N GLN A 248 12.42 1.31 -5.04
CA GLN A 248 11.85 1.60 -6.35
C GLN A 248 11.79 0.33 -7.21
N GLN A 249 12.86 -0.46 -7.23
CA GLN A 249 12.89 -1.70 -8.00
C GLN A 249 11.90 -2.72 -7.44
N GLU A 250 11.80 -2.84 -6.12
CA GLU A 250 10.83 -3.70 -5.44
C GLU A 250 9.40 -3.29 -5.78
N LEU A 251 9.08 -1.99 -5.63
CA LEU A 251 7.78 -1.42 -6.01
C LEU A 251 7.46 -1.69 -7.47
N GLN A 252 8.42 -1.49 -8.39
CA GLN A 252 8.23 -1.77 -9.80
C GLN A 252 8.00 -3.25 -10.10
N LYS A 253 8.69 -4.15 -9.39
CA LYS A 253 8.50 -5.59 -9.52
C LYS A 253 7.09 -5.98 -9.07
N GLU A 254 6.65 -5.54 -7.90
CA GLU A 254 5.31 -5.83 -7.38
C GLU A 254 4.20 -5.28 -8.29
N VAL A 255 4.34 -4.04 -8.76
CA VAL A 255 3.39 -3.46 -9.72
C VAL A 255 3.33 -4.26 -11.02
N ARG A 256 4.48 -4.72 -11.53
CA ARG A 256 4.53 -5.57 -12.74
C ARG A 256 3.87 -6.93 -12.49
N VAL A 257 4.15 -7.57 -11.36
CA VAL A 257 3.55 -8.86 -11.00
C VAL A 257 2.03 -8.72 -10.89
N PHE A 258 1.55 -7.70 -10.18
CA PHE A 258 0.13 -7.39 -10.08
C PHE A 258 -0.52 -7.17 -11.45
N ARG A 259 0.06 -6.28 -12.28
CA ARG A 259 -0.45 -5.99 -13.64
C ARG A 259 -0.40 -7.20 -14.57
N ASN A 260 0.60 -8.07 -14.44
CA ASN A 260 0.68 -9.29 -15.24
C ASN A 260 -0.39 -10.28 -14.81
N ARG A 261 -0.61 -10.42 -13.50
CA ARG A 261 -1.61 -11.34 -12.96
C ARG A 261 -3.02 -10.92 -13.35
N ILE A 262 -3.42 -9.67 -13.09
CA ILE A 262 -4.76 -9.19 -13.47
C ILE A 262 -5.03 -9.34 -14.98
N ARG A 263 -4.02 -9.05 -15.83
CA ARG A 263 -4.13 -9.23 -17.28
C ARG A 263 -4.25 -10.70 -17.67
N ALA A 264 -3.45 -11.58 -17.06
CA ALA A 264 -3.50 -13.01 -17.35
C ALA A 264 -4.84 -13.63 -16.91
N ASP A 265 -5.33 -13.27 -15.73
CA ASP A 265 -6.57 -13.79 -15.18
C ASP A 265 -7.78 -13.31 -15.99
N TRP A 266 -7.82 -12.01 -16.34
CA TRP A 266 -8.85 -11.48 -17.24
C TRP A 266 -8.79 -12.12 -18.63
N LYS A 267 -7.61 -12.21 -19.25
CA LYS A 267 -7.43 -12.83 -20.57
C LYS A 267 -7.92 -14.28 -20.59
N LYS A 268 -7.58 -15.08 -19.57
CA LYS A 268 -8.04 -16.47 -19.42
C LYS A 268 -9.55 -16.54 -19.26
N HIS A 269 -10.13 -15.63 -18.48
CA HIS A 269 -11.58 -15.54 -18.29
C HIS A 269 -12.29 -15.26 -19.62
N VAL A 270 -11.88 -14.20 -20.34
CA VAL A 270 -12.45 -13.82 -21.64
C VAL A 270 -12.34 -14.94 -22.68
N VAL A 271 -11.16 -15.56 -22.81
CA VAL A 271 -10.98 -16.65 -23.78
C VAL A 271 -11.88 -17.85 -23.41
N ARG A 272 -12.04 -18.14 -22.11
CA ARG A 272 -12.91 -19.24 -21.64
C ARG A 272 -14.39 -18.92 -21.87
N THR A 273 -14.84 -17.69 -21.63
CA THR A 273 -16.25 -17.28 -21.85
C THR A 273 -16.60 -17.25 -23.32
N ILE A 274 -15.74 -16.70 -24.18
CA ILE A 274 -15.99 -16.68 -25.63
C ILE A 274 -16.04 -18.11 -26.19
N ALA A 275 -15.16 -19.00 -25.71
CA ALA A 275 -15.15 -20.40 -26.13
C ALA A 275 -16.36 -21.19 -25.58
N SER A 276 -16.86 -20.87 -24.38
CA SER A 276 -18.01 -21.57 -23.80
C SER A 276 -19.34 -21.25 -24.49
N TRP A 277 -19.42 -20.15 -25.23
CA TRP A 277 -20.60 -19.81 -26.04
C TRP A 277 -20.78 -20.68 -27.29
N GLY A 278 -19.87 -21.63 -27.56
CA GLY A 278 -19.94 -22.54 -28.70
C GLY A 278 -19.56 -21.90 -30.04
N GLY A 279 -19.52 -22.72 -31.09
CA GLY A 279 -19.11 -22.31 -32.44
C GLY A 279 -17.69 -22.77 -32.83
N GLY A 280 -17.34 -22.53 -34.10
CA GLY A 280 -15.99 -22.80 -34.62
C GLY A 280 -14.97 -21.70 -34.26
N PRO A 281 -13.67 -21.97 -34.46
CA PRO A 281 -12.59 -21.05 -34.09
C PRO A 281 -12.68 -19.70 -34.82
N ASP A 282 -13.16 -19.67 -36.06
CA ASP A 282 -13.28 -18.43 -36.84
C ASP A 282 -14.31 -17.46 -36.23
N ILE A 283 -15.39 -17.99 -35.65
CA ILE A 283 -16.44 -17.19 -35.01
C ILE A 283 -15.90 -16.56 -33.72
N TRP A 284 -15.10 -17.30 -32.98
CA TRP A 284 -14.45 -16.84 -31.77
C TRP A 284 -13.48 -15.68 -32.04
N ILE A 285 -12.64 -15.82 -33.07
CA ILE A 285 -11.68 -14.79 -33.47
C ILE A 285 -12.42 -13.51 -33.87
N LYS A 286 -13.45 -13.60 -34.73
CA LYS A 286 -14.27 -12.44 -35.12
C LYS A 286 -14.88 -11.73 -33.91
N ARG A 287 -15.46 -12.49 -32.97
CA ARG A 287 -16.06 -11.93 -31.76
C ARG A 287 -15.02 -11.27 -30.85
N ALA A 288 -13.85 -11.86 -30.69
CA ALA A 288 -12.76 -11.26 -29.93
C ALA A 288 -12.26 -9.96 -30.57
N GLU A 289 -12.15 -9.92 -31.90
CA GLU A 289 -11.81 -8.70 -32.62
C GLU A 289 -12.86 -7.60 -32.45
N GLU A 290 -14.15 -7.95 -32.49
CA GLU A 290 -15.25 -7.01 -32.28
C GLU A 290 -15.19 -6.39 -30.88
N TYR A 291 -15.01 -7.20 -29.82
CA TYR A 291 -14.84 -6.65 -28.48
C TYR A 291 -13.57 -5.81 -28.35
N ALA A 292 -12.45 -6.23 -28.96
CA ALA A 292 -11.22 -5.44 -28.97
C ALA A 292 -11.41 -4.07 -29.67
N ARG A 293 -12.26 -4.00 -30.71
CA ARG A 293 -12.65 -2.75 -31.37
C ARG A 293 -13.54 -1.90 -30.45
N ALA A 294 -14.53 -2.50 -29.78
CA ALA A 294 -15.39 -1.79 -28.82
C ALA A 294 -14.58 -1.18 -27.66
N GLU A 295 -13.60 -1.90 -27.10
CA GLU A 295 -12.73 -1.38 -26.05
C GLU A 295 -11.88 -0.19 -26.48
N LYS A 296 -11.33 -0.23 -27.71
CA LYS A 296 -10.54 0.89 -28.25
C LYS A 296 -11.34 2.18 -28.33
N ILE A 297 -12.66 2.07 -28.56
CA ILE A 297 -13.57 3.21 -28.63
C ILE A 297 -13.88 3.74 -27.23
N VAL A 298 -14.24 2.86 -26.29
CA VAL A 298 -14.62 3.25 -24.92
C VAL A 298 -13.42 3.71 -24.09
N ASN A 299 -12.28 3.04 -24.24
CA ASN A 299 -11.08 3.28 -23.45
C ASN A 299 -9.83 3.47 -24.34
N PRO A 300 -9.73 4.61 -25.04
CA PRO A 300 -8.58 4.90 -25.88
C PRO A 300 -7.28 4.95 -25.06
N ASN A 301 -6.16 4.62 -25.69
CA ASN A 301 -4.85 4.76 -25.07
C ASN A 301 -4.61 6.25 -24.73
N PRO A 302 -4.20 6.61 -23.50
CA PRO A 302 -3.93 8.00 -23.14
C PRO A 302 -2.94 8.71 -24.07
N VAL A 303 -1.98 7.97 -24.66
CA VAL A 303 -1.01 8.55 -25.62
C VAL A 303 -1.72 8.96 -26.92
N ASP A 304 -2.55 8.07 -27.46
CA ASP A 304 -3.33 8.33 -28.68
C ASP A 304 -4.41 9.38 -28.45
N ALA A 305 -5.00 9.40 -27.26
CA ALA A 305 -5.97 10.40 -26.85
C ALA A 305 -5.32 11.79 -26.74
N CYS A 306 -4.12 11.88 -26.16
CA CYS A 306 -3.34 13.11 -26.10
C CYS A 306 -2.96 13.60 -27.51
N ALA A 307 -2.52 12.69 -28.39
CA ALA A 307 -2.20 13.02 -29.77
C ALA A 307 -3.41 13.46 -30.61
N LYS A 308 -4.61 12.94 -30.33
CA LYS A 308 -5.87 13.38 -30.96
C LYS A 308 -6.38 14.71 -30.37
N ALA A 309 -6.14 14.97 -29.10
CA ALA A 309 -6.53 16.21 -28.42
C ALA A 309 -5.60 17.38 -28.78
N SER A 310 -4.31 17.11 -29.02
CA SER A 310 -3.45 18.05 -29.75
C SER A 310 -3.88 18.04 -31.21
N GLY A 311 -4.66 19.03 -31.65
CA GLY A 311 -5.09 19.16 -33.05
C GLY A 311 -3.92 19.04 -34.05
N PRO A 312 -4.20 18.90 -35.36
CA PRO A 312 -3.15 18.77 -36.37
C PRO A 312 -2.13 19.90 -36.19
N LYS A 313 -0.87 19.55 -35.90
CA LYS A 313 0.22 20.51 -35.80
C LYS A 313 0.14 21.44 -37.01
N PRO A 314 0.14 22.78 -36.84
CA PRO A 314 0.28 23.67 -37.97
C PRO A 314 1.57 23.26 -38.69
N LYS A 315 1.47 23.09 -40.00
CA LYS A 315 2.65 22.84 -40.83
C LYS A 315 3.57 24.04 -40.64
N ASP A 316 4.67 23.85 -39.93
CA ASP A 316 5.71 24.86 -39.82
C ASP A 316 6.22 25.15 -41.24
N ASN A 317 5.89 26.34 -41.74
CA ASN A 317 6.60 26.95 -42.85
C ASN A 317 8.02 27.21 -42.37
N ALA A 318 8.92 26.27 -42.66
CA ALA A 318 10.35 26.45 -42.50
C ALA A 318 10.83 27.53 -43.50
N GLN A 319 10.84 28.78 -43.06
CA GLN A 319 11.66 29.82 -43.68
C GLN A 319 13.11 29.62 -43.25
N LYS A 320 13.95 29.45 -44.29
CA LYS A 320 15.40 29.38 -44.26
C LYS A 320 16.03 30.61 -43.59
N THR A 321 16.88 30.38 -42.60
CA THR A 321 18.14 31.10 -42.32
C THR A 321 19.01 30.09 -41.55
N GLY A 322 20.09 29.52 -42.07
CA GLY A 322 21.29 30.17 -42.57
C GLY A 322 22.35 30.14 -41.46
N GLY A 323 23.20 29.10 -41.41
CA GLY A 323 24.26 28.98 -40.40
C GLY A 323 24.94 27.60 -40.37
N THR A 324 25.96 27.45 -41.21
CA THR A 324 26.79 26.25 -41.46
C THR A 324 27.86 26.04 -40.39
N THR A 325 28.01 24.82 -39.85
CA THR A 325 29.32 24.11 -39.82
C THR A 325 29.19 22.59 -39.54
N THR A 326 29.80 21.85 -40.46
CA THR A 326 30.08 20.42 -40.64
C THR A 326 30.68 19.73 -39.40
N THR A 327 30.43 18.45 -39.11
CA THR A 327 31.26 17.31 -39.56
C THR A 327 30.56 15.95 -39.39
N GLN A 328 30.88 15.06 -40.33
CA GLN A 328 30.28 13.81 -40.76
C GLN A 328 30.44 12.64 -39.76
N ILE A 329 29.62 11.60 -39.90
CA ILE A 329 30.01 10.19 -40.20
C ILE A 329 28.79 9.26 -40.03
N ASP A 330 28.37 8.73 -41.18
CA ASP A 330 27.83 7.41 -41.50
C ASP A 330 26.64 6.80 -40.72
N LYS A 331 25.54 6.58 -41.45
CA LYS A 331 24.89 5.26 -41.60
C LYS A 331 23.97 5.23 -42.84
N ASN A 332 24.27 4.29 -43.72
CA ASN A 332 23.62 3.98 -44.99
C ASN A 332 22.10 3.81 -44.87
N ILE A 333 21.43 4.44 -45.83
CA ILE A 333 20.02 4.27 -46.18
C ILE A 333 19.97 3.21 -47.29
N THR A 334 19.23 2.13 -47.05
CA THR A 334 18.65 1.33 -48.14
C THR A 334 17.20 1.77 -48.29
N THR A 335 16.95 2.52 -49.35
CA THR A 335 15.62 2.82 -49.88
C THR A 335 14.99 1.53 -50.37
N TYR A 336 13.76 1.24 -49.95
CA TYR A 336 12.81 0.53 -50.80
C TYR A 336 11.51 1.31 -50.86
N GLU A 337 11.00 1.34 -52.08
CA GLU A 337 10.09 2.30 -52.64
C GLU A 337 8.68 2.24 -52.07
N LYS A 338 8.13 3.44 -51.95
CA LYS A 338 6.72 3.77 -51.93
C LYS A 338 6.05 3.24 -53.21
N ALA A 339 5.21 2.23 -53.08
CA ALA A 339 4.18 1.89 -54.06
C ALA A 339 2.84 2.47 -53.59
N GLU A 340 2.28 3.36 -54.41
CA GLU A 340 0.96 3.92 -54.26
C GLU A 340 -0.08 2.85 -54.64
N ALA A 341 -1.00 2.54 -53.73
CA ALA A 341 -2.22 1.82 -54.05
C ALA A 341 -3.43 2.63 -53.58
N LYS A 342 -4.34 2.87 -54.53
CA LYS A 342 -5.62 3.58 -54.42
C LYS A 342 -6.53 2.97 -53.34
N PRO A 343 -7.47 3.76 -52.79
CA PRO A 343 -8.40 3.32 -51.77
C PRO A 343 -9.48 2.45 -52.40
N THR A 344 -9.61 1.20 -51.96
CA THR A 344 -10.74 0.36 -52.30
C THR A 344 -11.59 0.14 -51.06
N LEU A 345 -12.77 0.75 -51.14
CA LEU A 345 -14.03 0.48 -50.47
C LEU A 345 -14.10 -0.72 -49.52
N ALA A 346 -14.60 -0.40 -48.32
CA ALA A 346 -15.70 -1.08 -47.64
C ALA A 346 -16.34 -2.25 -48.40
N GLN A 347 -16.29 -3.42 -47.78
CA GLN A 347 -17.46 -4.30 -47.74
C GLN A 347 -17.74 -4.64 -46.28
N ASP A 348 -18.75 -3.93 -45.76
CA ASP A 348 -19.56 -4.37 -44.65
C ASP A 348 -20.09 -5.78 -44.94
N SER A 349 -19.80 -6.72 -44.06
CA SER A 349 -20.65 -7.89 -43.86
C SER A 349 -21.33 -7.71 -42.51
N GLU A 350 -22.55 -7.19 -42.55
CA GLU A 350 -23.46 -7.09 -41.42
C GLU A 350 -23.55 -8.41 -40.64
N ALA A 351 -22.94 -8.43 -39.47
CA ALA A 351 -23.54 -9.02 -38.28
C ALA A 351 -23.53 -7.91 -37.21
N LYS A 352 -24.73 -7.55 -36.77
CA LYS A 352 -25.05 -6.39 -35.95
C LYS A 352 -24.71 -6.68 -34.48
N GLU A 353 -23.79 -5.87 -33.94
CA GLU A 353 -23.35 -5.67 -32.53
C GLU A 353 -22.58 -6.81 -31.82
N PRO A 354 -21.45 -6.48 -31.15
CA PRO A 354 -21.50 -5.71 -29.89
C PRO A 354 -21.00 -4.27 -30.03
N SER A 355 -21.90 -3.30 -29.84
CA SER A 355 -21.53 -1.90 -29.58
C SER A 355 -20.90 -1.69 -28.19
N VAL A 356 -21.01 -2.71 -27.32
CA VAL A 356 -20.69 -2.65 -25.89
C VAL A 356 -19.40 -3.42 -25.59
N PRO A 357 -18.47 -2.84 -24.80
CA PRO A 357 -17.28 -3.53 -24.31
C PRO A 357 -17.62 -4.79 -23.49
N PHE A 358 -16.75 -5.80 -23.52
CA PHE A 358 -16.96 -7.03 -22.75
C PHE A 358 -16.71 -6.77 -21.25
N ARG A 359 -17.76 -6.88 -20.42
CA ARG A 359 -17.70 -6.65 -18.96
C ARG A 359 -18.53 -7.70 -18.22
N ASP A 360 -17.88 -8.39 -17.29
CA ASP A 360 -18.51 -9.45 -16.50
C ASP A 360 -18.52 -9.08 -15.02
N SER A 361 -19.69 -8.65 -14.52
CA SER A 361 -19.85 -8.25 -13.10
C SER A 361 -19.57 -9.40 -12.12
N ASN A 362 -19.82 -10.65 -12.52
CA ASN A 362 -19.54 -11.80 -11.65
C ASN A 362 -18.03 -12.01 -11.46
N TRP A 363 -17.24 -11.91 -12.54
CA TRP A 363 -15.78 -12.04 -12.46
C TRP A 363 -15.18 -10.92 -11.61
N GLU A 364 -15.65 -9.69 -11.80
CA GLU A 364 -15.23 -8.55 -10.99
C GLU A 364 -15.45 -8.85 -9.50
N LYS A 365 -16.66 -9.25 -9.09
CA LYS A 365 -16.95 -9.56 -7.68
C LYS A 365 -16.05 -10.63 -7.07
N ILE A 366 -15.66 -11.64 -7.86
CA ILE A 366 -14.79 -12.73 -7.42
C ILE A 366 -13.35 -12.22 -7.19
N GLU A 367 -12.83 -11.39 -8.11
CA GLU A 367 -11.43 -10.94 -8.08
C GLU A 367 -11.21 -9.63 -7.29
N LEU A 368 -12.25 -8.82 -7.09
CA LEU A 368 -12.24 -7.58 -6.30
C LEU A 368 -11.51 -7.70 -4.95
N PRO A 369 -11.79 -8.68 -4.06
CA PRO A 369 -11.11 -8.77 -2.77
C PRO A 369 -9.59 -8.92 -2.92
N TYR A 370 -9.12 -9.68 -3.90
CA TYR A 370 -7.70 -9.84 -4.18
C TYR A 370 -7.08 -8.54 -4.69
N HIS A 371 -7.75 -7.85 -5.61
CA HIS A 371 -7.28 -6.58 -6.16
C HIS A 371 -7.21 -5.47 -5.10
N GLU A 372 -8.19 -5.41 -4.20
CA GLU A 372 -8.16 -4.45 -3.09
C GLU A 372 -6.98 -4.67 -2.15
N VAL A 373 -6.73 -5.92 -1.75
CA VAL A 373 -5.63 -6.25 -0.83
C VAL A 373 -4.27 -5.96 -1.48
N SER A 374 -4.09 -6.36 -2.74
CA SER A 374 -2.85 -6.12 -3.49
C SER A 374 -2.58 -4.63 -3.72
N ILE A 375 -3.60 -3.82 -4.04
CA ILE A 375 -3.43 -2.37 -4.17
C ILE A 375 -3.13 -1.72 -2.82
N LYS A 376 -3.77 -2.16 -1.72
CA LYS A 376 -3.44 -1.69 -0.37
C LYS A 376 -1.96 -1.98 -0.07
N ALA A 377 -1.46 -3.18 -0.39
CA ALA A 377 -0.05 -3.54 -0.23
C ALA A 377 0.90 -2.69 -1.09
N ILE A 378 0.58 -2.47 -2.36
CA ILE A 378 1.39 -1.59 -3.24
C ILE A 378 1.39 -0.15 -2.73
N ASN A 379 0.26 0.35 -2.23
CA ASN A 379 0.15 1.71 -1.70
C ASN A 379 0.90 1.90 -0.38
N THR A 380 0.97 0.88 0.48
CA THR A 380 1.83 0.92 1.69
C THR A 380 3.31 0.93 1.32
N MET A 381 3.73 0.12 0.34
CA MET A 381 5.09 0.16 -0.21
C MET A 381 5.41 1.52 -0.82
N THR A 382 4.49 2.07 -1.61
CA THR A 382 4.60 3.41 -2.22
C THR A 382 4.77 4.50 -1.16
N ARG A 383 4.04 4.42 -0.03
CA ARG A 383 4.22 5.35 1.09
C ARG A 383 5.61 5.25 1.68
N SER A 384 6.10 4.02 1.90
CA SER A 384 7.44 3.79 2.45
C SER A 384 8.55 4.27 1.52
N TYR A 385 8.31 4.17 0.20
CA TYR A 385 9.18 4.65 -0.85
C TYR A 385 9.21 6.20 -0.89
N ASN A 386 8.04 6.84 -0.93
CA ASN A 386 7.92 8.30 -1.00
C ASN A 386 8.53 9.02 0.21
N LEU A 387 8.56 8.37 1.38
CA LEU A 387 9.22 8.88 2.58
C LEU A 387 10.75 8.96 2.44
N GLN A 388 11.34 8.07 1.63
CA GLN A 388 12.80 7.99 1.43
C GLN A 388 13.25 8.65 0.13
N ALA A 389 12.34 8.75 -0.85
CA ALA A 389 12.64 9.27 -2.18
C ALA A 389 12.69 10.81 -2.17
N PRO A 390 13.61 11.41 -2.98
CA PRO A 390 13.57 12.84 -3.25
C PRO A 390 12.28 13.21 -3.99
N ARG A 391 11.87 14.49 -3.89
CA ARG A 391 10.54 14.96 -4.36
C ARG A 391 10.25 14.61 -5.82
N ILE A 392 11.24 14.73 -6.70
CA ILE A 392 11.07 14.44 -8.14
C ILE A 392 10.85 12.95 -8.43
N ALA A 393 11.31 12.07 -7.54
CA ALA A 393 11.20 10.62 -7.71
C ALA A 393 9.93 10.05 -7.07
N GLN A 394 9.18 10.84 -6.29
CA GLN A 394 7.97 10.38 -5.61
C GLN A 394 6.92 9.85 -6.61
N ARG A 395 6.24 8.78 -6.22
CA ARG A 395 5.23 8.10 -7.04
C ARG A 395 3.82 8.35 -6.48
N PRO A 396 2.81 8.54 -7.35
CA PRO A 396 1.42 8.62 -6.91
C PRO A 396 0.91 7.25 -6.46
N PHE A 397 -0.13 7.26 -5.61
CA PHE A 397 -0.83 6.03 -5.22
C PHE A 397 -1.63 5.45 -6.39
N LEU A 398 -1.77 4.12 -6.42
CA LEU A 398 -2.56 3.42 -7.41
C LEU A 398 -4.04 3.37 -7.00
N THR A 399 -4.92 3.53 -7.98
CA THR A 399 -6.36 3.36 -7.84
C THR A 399 -6.82 2.10 -8.58
N LEU A 400 -7.74 1.36 -7.96
CA LEU A 400 -8.24 0.10 -8.49
C LEU A 400 -8.89 0.25 -9.85
N GLU A 401 -9.80 1.22 -9.97
CA GLU A 401 -10.54 1.49 -11.20
C GLU A 401 -9.61 1.75 -12.38
N ARG A 402 -8.53 2.52 -12.18
CA ARG A 402 -7.58 2.84 -13.24
C ARG A 402 -6.82 1.60 -13.70
N GLU A 403 -6.39 0.75 -12.76
CA GLU A 403 -5.65 -0.47 -13.09
C GLU A 403 -6.55 -1.49 -13.79
N ILE A 404 -7.82 -1.62 -13.39
CA ILE A 404 -8.82 -2.45 -14.06
C ILE A 404 -9.06 -1.94 -15.49
N LEU A 405 -9.30 -0.65 -15.68
CA LEU A 405 -9.49 -0.06 -17.00
C LEU A 405 -8.24 -0.25 -17.89
N SER A 406 -7.04 -0.08 -17.34
CA SER A 406 -5.80 -0.36 -18.07
C SER A 406 -5.69 -1.84 -18.45
N CYS A 407 -6.09 -2.74 -17.55
CA CYS A 407 -6.13 -4.17 -17.82
C CYS A 407 -7.06 -4.49 -18.99
N TYR A 408 -8.29 -3.97 -19.00
CA TYR A 408 -9.23 -4.19 -20.10
C TYR A 408 -8.67 -3.71 -21.43
N ARG A 409 -8.05 -2.53 -21.46
CA ARG A 409 -7.42 -2.02 -22.68
C ARG A 409 -6.34 -2.96 -23.22
N ASP A 410 -5.40 -3.35 -22.37
CA ASP A 410 -4.22 -4.10 -22.83
C ASP A 410 -4.55 -5.58 -23.11
N ALA A 411 -5.35 -6.19 -22.25
CA ALA A 411 -5.69 -7.60 -22.35
C ALA A 411 -6.63 -7.87 -23.54
N MET A 412 -7.63 -7.02 -23.79
CA MET A 412 -8.58 -7.24 -24.88
C MET A 412 -7.92 -7.15 -26.26
N LEU A 413 -6.82 -6.40 -26.40
CA LEU A 413 -6.02 -6.40 -27.62
C LEU A 413 -5.24 -7.70 -27.83
N ALA A 414 -4.90 -8.39 -26.75
CA ALA A 414 -4.18 -9.67 -26.80
C ALA A 414 -5.11 -10.88 -27.01
N VAL A 415 -6.41 -10.78 -26.66
CA VAL A 415 -7.36 -11.90 -26.76
C VAL A 415 -7.45 -12.50 -28.17
N PRO A 416 -7.59 -11.75 -29.28
CA PRO A 416 -7.70 -12.35 -30.61
C PRO A 416 -6.49 -13.21 -30.99
N ALA A 417 -5.27 -12.76 -30.66
CA ALA A 417 -4.04 -13.52 -30.91
C ALA A 417 -4.04 -14.85 -30.13
N GLU A 418 -4.46 -14.82 -28.87
CA GLU A 418 -4.57 -16.02 -28.03
C GLU A 418 -5.64 -16.99 -28.52
N MET A 419 -6.71 -16.49 -29.14
CA MET A 419 -7.73 -17.35 -29.74
C MET A 419 -7.20 -18.06 -30.98
N ILE A 420 -6.37 -17.39 -31.78
CA ILE A 420 -5.65 -18.01 -32.91
C ILE A 420 -4.69 -19.08 -32.38
N GLU A 421 -3.89 -18.77 -31.36
CA GLU A 421 -2.98 -19.74 -30.76
C GLU A 421 -3.70 -20.95 -30.16
N ARG A 422 -4.84 -20.73 -29.51
CA ARG A 422 -5.71 -21.80 -29.00
C ARG A 422 -6.35 -22.63 -30.10
N ALA A 423 -6.72 -22.01 -31.23
CA ALA A 423 -7.25 -22.73 -32.38
C ALA A 423 -6.17 -23.63 -33.02
N ASN A 424 -4.93 -23.14 -33.06
CA ASN A 424 -3.78 -23.88 -33.56
C ASN A 424 -3.33 -24.99 -32.59
N ASN A 425 -3.50 -24.78 -31.28
CA ASN A 425 -3.08 -25.71 -30.23
C ASN A 425 -4.29 -26.22 -29.40
N PRO A 426 -4.86 -27.40 -29.71
CA PRO A 426 -6.00 -27.93 -28.95
C PRO A 426 -5.67 -28.27 -27.48
N ASP A 427 -4.38 -28.40 -27.12
CA ASP A 427 -3.91 -28.64 -25.74
C ASP A 427 -3.51 -27.35 -24.98
N TYR A 428 -3.73 -26.17 -25.57
CA TYR A 428 -3.34 -24.84 -25.05
C TYR A 428 -3.83 -24.52 -23.62
N GLY A 429 -4.81 -25.25 -23.09
CA GLY A 429 -5.32 -25.09 -21.73
C GLY A 429 -4.85 -26.13 -20.71
N LYS A 430 -4.25 -27.25 -21.13
CA LYS A 430 -3.89 -28.36 -20.24
C LYS A 430 -2.51 -28.18 -19.62
N SER A 431 -1.57 -27.60 -20.36
CA SER A 431 -0.17 -27.41 -19.91
C SER A 431 0.00 -26.29 -18.88
N GLN A 432 -0.93 -25.34 -18.79
CA GLN A 432 -0.82 -24.19 -17.88
C GLN A 432 -1.63 -24.32 -16.57
N LEU A 433 -2.35 -25.44 -16.40
CA LEU A 433 -2.98 -25.85 -15.13
C LEU A 433 -1.99 -26.54 -14.18
N GLU A 434 -0.77 -26.83 -14.62
CA GLU A 434 0.34 -27.18 -13.73
C GLU A 434 0.81 -25.91 -12.99
N LEU A 435 0.19 -25.62 -11.84
CA LEU A 435 0.70 -24.65 -10.87
C LEU A 435 2.10 -25.10 -10.40
N GLY A 436 3.15 -24.49 -10.94
CA GLY A 436 4.50 -24.63 -10.40
C GLY A 436 5.67 -24.73 -11.39
N GLY A 437 5.47 -24.52 -12.69
CA GLY A 437 6.57 -24.50 -13.67
C GLY A 437 7.37 -23.19 -13.64
N GLY A 438 8.49 -23.16 -12.93
CA GLY A 438 9.54 -22.15 -13.09
C GLY A 438 10.19 -22.21 -14.48
N PRO A 439 10.91 -21.15 -14.90
CA PRO A 439 11.38 -21.02 -16.28
C PRO A 439 12.39 -22.12 -16.64
N GLU A 440 12.22 -22.65 -17.84
CA GLU A 440 13.14 -23.52 -18.59
C GLU A 440 14.60 -23.31 -18.19
N ARG A 441 15.19 -24.34 -17.58
CA ARG A 441 16.64 -24.55 -17.55
C ARG A 441 16.93 -25.94 -18.07
N ASP A 442 17.99 -25.97 -18.86
CA ASP A 442 18.48 -27.07 -19.66
C ASP A 442 18.41 -28.45 -18.99
N THR A 443 18.05 -29.41 -19.82
CA THR A 443 18.10 -30.84 -19.57
C THR A 443 19.50 -31.29 -19.16
N LYS A 444 19.71 -31.50 -17.86
CA LYS A 444 20.62 -32.48 -17.24
C LYS A 444 20.59 -32.20 -15.75
N ASP A 445 19.70 -32.92 -15.06
CA ASP A 445 19.77 -33.28 -13.62
C ASP A 445 18.37 -33.67 -13.15
N LYS A 446 17.95 -34.89 -13.52
CA LYS A 446 16.75 -35.53 -12.95
C LYS A 446 17.11 -36.02 -11.55
N GLY A 447 17.03 -35.12 -10.58
CA GLY A 447 17.15 -35.43 -9.15
C GLY A 447 15.88 -36.08 -8.61
N PHE A 448 16.09 -37.06 -7.72
CA PHE A 448 15.25 -37.74 -6.72
C PHE A 448 13.75 -37.39 -6.48
N LEU A 449 13.21 -36.25 -6.91
CA LEU A 449 11.78 -35.91 -6.77
C LEU A 449 10.87 -36.58 -7.80
N ALA A 450 11.40 -37.03 -8.94
CA ALA A 450 10.61 -37.76 -9.94
C ALA A 450 10.19 -39.17 -9.49
N LEU A 451 10.85 -39.74 -8.47
CA LEU A 451 10.55 -41.06 -7.92
C LEU A 451 9.36 -41.06 -6.95
N LEU A 452 8.96 -39.88 -6.47
CA LEU A 452 7.77 -39.68 -5.61
C LEU A 452 6.50 -39.34 -6.41
N SER A 453 6.62 -39.11 -7.71
CA SER A 453 5.49 -38.83 -8.61
C SER A 453 5.08 -40.09 -9.39
N THR A 454 4.84 -41.19 -8.67
CA THR A 454 4.17 -42.36 -9.24
C THR A 454 2.70 -42.02 -9.39
N GLY A 455 2.27 -41.84 -10.64
CA GLY A 455 0.89 -41.60 -11.00
C GLY A 455 0.04 -42.81 -10.70
N ASP A 456 -0.76 -42.71 -9.63
CA ASP A 456 -1.96 -43.51 -9.49
C ASP A 456 -3.18 -42.61 -9.75
N LYS A 457 -4.01 -43.02 -10.70
CA LYS A 457 -5.22 -42.28 -11.09
C LYS A 457 -6.30 -42.53 -10.04
N GLY A 458 -6.18 -41.87 -8.90
CA GLY A 458 -7.18 -41.90 -7.83
C GLY A 458 -8.51 -41.36 -8.33
N LYS A 459 -9.54 -42.22 -8.39
CA LYS A 459 -10.93 -41.77 -8.50
C LYS A 459 -11.28 -41.01 -7.22
N VAL A 460 -11.48 -39.70 -7.36
CA VAL A 460 -11.98 -38.84 -6.29
C VAL A 460 -13.46 -39.20 -6.07
N PHE A 461 -13.77 -39.74 -4.91
CA PHE A 461 -15.16 -39.81 -4.43
C PHE A 461 -15.45 -38.50 -3.68
N GLU A 462 -16.62 -37.91 -3.91
CA GLU A 462 -17.11 -36.81 -3.08
C GLU A 462 -17.37 -37.34 -1.67
N GLU A 463 -16.48 -37.03 -0.73
CA GLU A 463 -16.72 -37.30 0.68
C GLU A 463 -17.81 -36.35 1.20
N SER A 464 -18.94 -36.92 1.64
CA SER A 464 -20.02 -36.20 2.31
C SER A 464 -19.52 -35.45 3.55
N GLU A 465 -20.02 -34.23 3.77
CA GLU A 465 -19.67 -33.25 4.83
C GLU A 465 -19.52 -33.80 6.26
N SER A 466 -20.05 -34.98 6.56
CA SER A 466 -20.07 -35.56 7.91
C SER A 466 -18.72 -36.09 8.43
N LYS A 467 -17.64 -36.06 7.65
CA LYS A 467 -16.33 -36.64 8.03
C LYS A 467 -15.12 -35.72 7.83
N VAL A 468 -15.29 -34.41 8.00
CA VAL A 468 -14.13 -33.51 8.12
C VAL A 468 -13.77 -33.36 9.60
N TYR A 469 -12.70 -34.03 10.02
CA TYR A 469 -12.08 -33.81 11.32
C TYR A 469 -11.52 -32.37 11.35
N GLY A 470 -12.29 -31.46 11.94
CA GLY A 470 -11.99 -30.04 11.94
C GLY A 470 -10.92 -29.67 12.97
N PHE A 471 -10.21 -28.56 12.72
CA PHE A 471 -9.23 -27.99 13.64
C PHE A 471 -9.81 -27.76 15.06
N GLY A 472 -11.10 -27.45 15.17
CA GLY A 472 -11.80 -27.34 16.45
C GLY A 472 -12.03 -28.68 17.18
N GLN A 473 -12.12 -29.81 16.47
CA GLN A 473 -12.15 -31.15 17.09
C GLN A 473 -10.74 -31.57 17.52
N PHE A 474 -9.72 -31.25 16.72
CA PHE A 474 -8.32 -31.45 17.08
C PHE A 474 -7.93 -30.76 18.40
N TRP A 475 -8.27 -29.48 18.57
CA TRP A 475 -8.00 -28.77 19.82
C TRP A 475 -8.85 -29.28 20.99
N ARG A 476 -10.07 -29.77 20.73
CA ARG A 476 -10.92 -30.33 21.79
C ARG A 476 -10.38 -31.65 22.32
N ASP A 477 -9.83 -32.49 21.44
CA ASP A 477 -9.21 -33.77 21.81
C ASP A 477 -7.85 -33.60 22.51
N LEU A 478 -7.10 -32.55 22.15
CA LEU A 478 -5.80 -32.26 22.76
C LEU A 478 -5.95 -31.77 24.21
N PHE A 479 -7.07 -31.12 24.56
CA PHE A 479 -7.32 -30.56 25.89
C PHE A 479 -8.35 -31.35 26.73
N SER A 480 -8.96 -32.41 26.19
CA SER A 480 -9.87 -33.29 26.96
C SER A 480 -9.16 -34.45 27.67
N ARG A 481 -7.88 -34.71 27.36
CA ARG A 481 -7.01 -35.63 28.12
C ARG A 481 -6.25 -34.86 29.20
N GLY A 482 -6.95 -34.52 30.27
CA GLY A 482 -6.41 -34.00 31.53
C GLY A 482 -7.06 -34.70 32.70
#